data_AF-A0A377FMP3-F1
#
_entry.id   AF-A0A377FMP3-F1
#
_cell.length_a   1.000
_cell.length_b   1.000
_cell.length_c   1.000
_cell.angle_alpha   90.00
_cell.angle_beta   90.00
_cell.angle_gamma   90.00
#
_symmetry.space_group_name_H-M   'P 1'
#
loop_
_entity.id
_entity.type
_entity.pdbx_description
1 polymer ?
#
loop_
_entity_poly.entity_id
_entity_poly.type
_entity_poly.pdbx_seq_one_letter_code
_entity_poly.pdbx_strand_id
1 'polypeptide(L)'
;MAREWQQTKLREYLMPNAVYYQSLWAVRDIQRMEMRINELSAEKDTVGDGQKMCETGKSYSVSKPVEKKAMEILLLQERVNAIKRALATVPKEYRRYILSNIIMQNPGTTFPNNMWRQWKQRFLFDVAKNLSLM
;
A
#
# COMPACT_ATOMS: atom_id res chain seq x y z
N MET A 1 14.90 -2.33 -17.25
CA MET A 1 13.62 -1.82 -16.72
C MET A 1 13.05 -0.83 -17.72
N ALA A 2 11.80 -0.99 -18.17
CA ALA A 2 11.17 0.01 -19.03
C ALA A 2 10.95 1.31 -18.22
N ARG A 3 11.30 2.47 -18.80
CA ARG A 3 11.16 3.75 -18.13
C ARG A 3 9.66 4.08 -18.02
N GLU A 4 9.14 4.10 -16.80
CA GLU A 4 7.76 4.48 -16.57
C GLU A 4 7.64 6.01 -16.68
N TRP A 5 6.96 6.51 -17.72
CA TRP A 5 6.82 7.95 -17.97
C TRP A 5 5.49 8.47 -17.39
N GLN A 6 5.57 9.54 -16.61
CA GLN A 6 4.40 10.30 -16.17
C GLN A 6 3.86 11.15 -17.32
N GLN A 7 2.53 11.23 -17.44
CA GLN A 7 1.91 12.12 -18.43
C GLN A 7 2.07 13.58 -18.01
N THR A 8 2.59 14.42 -18.90
CA THR A 8 2.87 15.84 -18.64
C THR A 8 1.71 16.78 -18.97
N LYS A 9 0.70 16.28 -19.69
CA LYS A 9 -0.46 17.08 -20.11
C LYS A 9 -1.34 17.51 -18.93
N LEU A 10 -1.36 16.72 -17.86
CA LEU A 10 -2.20 16.94 -16.70
C LEU A 10 -1.38 17.55 -15.56
N ARG A 11 -1.19 18.88 -15.60
CA ARG A 11 -0.28 19.61 -14.71
C ARG A 11 -0.68 19.56 -13.23
N GLU A 12 -1.97 19.57 -12.93
CA GLU A 12 -2.50 19.51 -11.55
C GLU A 12 -2.11 18.24 -10.79
N TYR A 13 -1.88 17.15 -11.54
CA TYR A 13 -1.53 15.84 -10.98
C TYR A 13 -0.08 15.47 -11.34
N LEU A 14 0.73 16.47 -11.67
CA LEU A 14 2.15 16.27 -11.93
C LEU A 14 2.89 16.22 -10.59
N MET A 15 3.78 15.25 -10.43
CA MET A 15 4.51 15.03 -9.18
C MET A 15 6.02 15.06 -9.46
N PRO A 16 6.85 15.43 -8.48
CA PRO A 16 8.28 15.17 -8.57
C PRO A 16 8.54 13.69 -8.81
N ASN A 17 9.55 13.36 -9.63
CA ASN A 17 9.87 11.97 -10.01
C ASN A 17 10.01 11.05 -8.78
N ALA A 18 10.65 11.56 -7.70
CA ALA A 18 10.82 10.81 -6.46
C ALA A 18 9.47 10.39 -5.84
N VAL A 19 8.55 11.34 -5.69
CA VAL A 19 7.20 11.10 -5.15
C VAL A 19 6.43 10.15 -6.05
N TYR A 20 6.49 10.35 -7.37
CA TYR A 20 5.84 9.48 -8.34
C TYR A 20 6.29 8.01 -8.19
N TYR A 21 7.61 7.78 -8.13
CA TYR A 21 8.15 6.44 -7.96
C TYR A 21 7.81 5.87 -6.58
N GLN A 22 7.88 6.65 -5.50
CA GLN A 22 7.49 6.18 -4.17
C GLN A 22 6.03 5.72 -4.12
N SER A 23 5.10 6.48 -4.69
CA SER A 23 3.70 6.08 -4.78
C SER A 23 3.51 4.84 -5.64
N LEU A 24 4.21 4.75 -6.77
CA LEU A 24 4.17 3.59 -7.64
C LEU A 24 4.65 2.31 -6.92
N TRP A 25 5.76 2.38 -6.20
CA TRP A 25 6.29 1.27 -5.42
C TRP A 25 5.39 0.91 -4.23
N ALA A 26 4.80 1.90 -3.56
CA ALA A 26 3.84 1.65 -2.48
C ALA A 26 2.62 0.87 -2.97
N VAL A 27 2.11 1.15 -4.17
CA VAL A 27 1.01 0.39 -4.77
C VAL A 27 1.44 -1.02 -5.13
N ARG A 28 2.64 -1.21 -5.70
CA ARG A 28 3.17 -2.56 -6.02
C ARG A 28 3.30 -3.43 -4.77
N ASP A 29 3.65 -2.80 -3.67
CA ASP A 29 3.90 -3.48 -2.39
C ASP A 29 2.62 -3.85 -1.62
N ILE A 30 1.44 -3.47 -2.11
CA ILE A 30 0.17 -3.65 -1.38
C ILE A 30 -0.08 -5.12 -1.00
N GLN A 31 0.20 -6.06 -1.90
CA GLN A 31 -0.02 -7.49 -1.65
C GLN A 31 0.91 -8.01 -0.54
N ARG A 32 2.17 -7.56 -0.53
CA ARG A 32 3.13 -7.91 0.52
C ARG A 32 2.67 -7.38 1.88
N MET A 33 2.20 -6.13 1.93
CA MET A 33 1.68 -5.54 3.17
C MET A 33 0.44 -6.27 3.70
N GLU A 34 -0.49 -6.64 2.82
CA GLU A 34 -1.68 -7.41 3.18
C GLU A 34 -1.33 -8.81 3.73
N MET A 35 -0.39 -9.52 3.07
CA MET A 35 0.11 -10.80 3.58
C MET A 35 0.75 -10.65 4.96
N ARG A 36 1.57 -9.61 5.16
CA ARG A 36 2.22 -9.34 6.45
C ARG A 36 1.22 -9.06 7.57
N ILE A 37 0.15 -8.31 7.29
CA ILE A 37 -0.94 -8.08 8.24
C ILE A 37 -1.60 -9.41 8.63
N ASN A 38 -1.85 -10.28 7.64
CA ASN A 38 -2.49 -11.58 7.88
C ASN A 38 -1.61 -12.52 8.71
N GLU A 39 -0.31 -12.60 8.42
CA GLU A 39 0.68 -13.37 9.22
C GLU A 39 0.69 -12.92 10.68
N LEU A 40 0.85 -11.61 10.91
CA LEU A 40 0.89 -11.05 12.26
C LEU A 40 -0.42 -11.22 13.02
N SER A 41 -1.56 -11.22 12.31
CA SER A 41 -2.87 -11.47 12.90
C SER A 41 -3.03 -12.95 13.28
N ALA A 42 -2.62 -13.88 12.41
CA ALA A 42 -2.66 -15.32 12.69
C ALA A 42 -1.74 -15.70 13.87
N GLU A 43 -0.55 -15.11 13.97
CA GLU A 43 0.35 -15.31 15.12
C GLU A 43 -0.24 -14.81 16.44
N LYS A 44 -1.08 -13.77 16.41
CA LYS A 44 -1.76 -13.26 17.60
C LYS A 44 -2.78 -14.28 18.11
N ASP A 45 -3.49 -14.93 17.21
CA ASP A 45 -4.55 -15.88 17.54
C ASP A 45 -3.98 -17.19 18.13
N THR A 46 -2.79 -17.62 17.70
CA THR A 46 -2.16 -18.86 18.20
C THR A 46 -1.56 -18.74 19.61
N VAL A 47 -1.11 -17.54 20.02
CA VAL A 47 -0.53 -17.30 21.36
C VAL A 47 -1.62 -17.18 22.44
N GLY A 48 -2.88 -16.95 22.05
CA GLY A 48 -4.02 -16.80 22.96
C GLY A 48 -4.48 -18.07 23.67
N ASP A 49 -4.10 -19.26 23.19
CA ASP A 49 -4.73 -20.52 23.61
C ASP A 49 -3.90 -21.39 24.59
N GLY A 50 -2.68 -20.99 25.00
CA GLY A 50 -1.80 -21.95 25.69
C GLY A 50 -0.73 -21.49 26.67
N GLN A 51 -0.48 -20.19 26.92
CA GLN A 51 0.67 -19.81 27.76
C GLN A 51 0.37 -18.73 28.80
N LYS A 52 -0.20 -19.15 29.93
CA LYS A 52 -0.10 -18.40 31.20
C LYS A 52 1.26 -18.71 31.81
N MET A 53 2.25 -17.83 31.62
CA MET A 53 3.51 -17.89 32.37
C MET A 53 3.31 -17.12 33.69
N CYS A 54 3.53 -17.81 34.81
CA CYS A 54 3.45 -17.24 36.16
C CYS A 54 4.40 -16.04 36.33
N GLU A 55 3.90 -14.98 36.95
CA GLU A 55 4.68 -13.84 37.37
C GLU A 55 5.66 -14.23 38.48
N THR A 56 6.96 -14.07 38.24
CA THR A 56 7.92 -13.83 39.34
C THR A 56 9.04 -12.92 38.83
N GLY A 57 8.94 -11.66 39.27
CA GLY A 57 9.95 -10.61 39.34
C GLY A 57 11.17 -10.64 38.41
N LYS A 58 11.29 -9.61 37.55
CA LYS A 58 12.47 -8.70 37.46
C LYS A 58 12.44 -7.82 36.19
N SER A 59 12.89 -6.57 36.39
CA SER A 59 13.45 -5.60 35.42
C SER A 59 12.58 -5.11 34.26
N TYR A 60 12.24 -3.81 34.31
CA TYR A 60 11.50 -3.02 33.31
C TYR A 60 12.29 -2.70 32.02
N SER A 61 12.97 -3.69 31.44
CA SER A 61 13.57 -3.60 30.10
C SER A 61 13.13 -4.76 29.22
N VAL A 62 11.88 -5.19 29.39
CA VAL A 62 11.28 -6.27 28.60
C VAL A 62 10.80 -5.65 27.30
N SER A 63 11.56 -5.87 26.22
CA SER A 63 11.08 -5.68 24.85
C SER A 63 9.68 -6.29 24.78
N LYS A 64 8.63 -5.50 24.57
CA LYS A 64 7.25 -5.98 24.52
C LYS A 64 6.93 -6.39 23.08
N PRO A 65 7.15 -7.65 22.67
CA PRO A 65 6.99 -8.07 21.29
C PRO A 65 5.54 -7.88 20.81
N VAL A 66 4.56 -8.04 21.70
CA VAL A 66 3.14 -7.87 21.39
C VAL A 66 2.81 -6.42 21.00
N GLU A 67 3.31 -5.44 21.76
CA GLU A 67 3.10 -4.03 21.44
C GLU A 67 3.76 -3.65 20.11
N LYS A 68 4.98 -4.11 19.87
CA LYS A 68 5.68 -3.87 18.59
C LYS A 68 4.92 -4.45 17.40
N LYS A 69 4.40 -5.67 17.51
CA LYS A 69 3.58 -6.30 16.46
C LYS A 69 2.27 -5.56 16.23
N ALA A 70 1.59 -5.14 17.31
CA ALA A 70 0.35 -4.37 17.20
C ALA A 70 0.57 -3.03 16.49
N MET A 71 1.67 -2.33 16.80
CA MET A 71 2.05 -1.10 16.11
C MET A 71 2.39 -1.35 14.63
N GLU A 72 3.09 -2.45 14.32
CA GLU A 72 3.39 -2.84 12.93
C GLU A 72 2.11 -3.09 12.12
N ILE A 73 1.14 -3.84 12.67
CA ILE A 73 -0.16 -4.07 12.04
C ILE A 73 -0.86 -2.75 11.77
N LEU A 74 -0.92 -1.85 12.76
CA LEU A 74 -1.62 -0.57 12.64
C LEU A 74 -1.03 0.27 11.51
N LEU A 75 0.30 0.41 11.45
CA LEU A 75 0.99 1.17 10.40
C LEU A 75 0.77 0.58 9.01
N LEU A 76 0.86 -0.75 8.88
CA LEU A 76 0.61 -1.43 7.61
C LEU A 76 -0.86 -1.28 7.17
N GLN A 77 -1.81 -1.42 8.09
CA GLN A 77 -3.23 -1.24 7.81
C GLN A 77 -3.55 0.18 7.37
N GLU A 78 -3.01 1.19 8.06
CA GLU A 78 -3.18 2.58 7.69
C GLU A 78 -2.68 2.83 6.26
N ARG A 79 -1.48 2.34 5.94
CA ARG A 79 -0.87 2.46 4.61
C ARG A 79 -1.70 1.78 3.52
N VAL A 80 -2.17 0.55 3.74
CA VAL A 80 -3.04 -0.19 2.82
C VAL A 80 -4.37 0.54 2.63
N ASN A 81 -4.97 1.03 3.71
CA ASN A 81 -6.23 1.77 3.67
C ASN A 81 -6.09 3.09 2.90
N ALA A 82 -4.96 3.80 3.04
CA ALA A 82 -4.66 5.01 2.28
C ALA A 82 -4.70 4.74 0.76
N ILE A 83 -4.09 3.63 0.32
CA ILE A 83 -4.08 3.20 -1.08
C ILE A 83 -5.49 2.79 -1.54
N LYS A 84 -6.23 2.02 -0.72
CA LYS A 84 -7.62 1.62 -1.04
C LYS A 84 -8.56 2.80 -1.17
N ARG A 85 -8.42 3.83 -0.32
CA ARG A 85 -9.17 5.09 -0.43
C ARG A 85 -8.87 5.83 -1.74
N ALA A 86 -7.59 5.89 -2.14
CA ALA A 86 -7.22 6.44 -3.44
C ALA A 86 -7.81 5.63 -4.60
N LEU A 87 -7.89 4.30 -4.49
CA LEU A 87 -8.50 3.48 -5.53
C LEU A 87 -10.01 3.70 -5.65
N ALA A 88 -10.68 4.11 -4.57
CA ALA A 88 -12.11 4.37 -4.55
C ALA A 88 -12.51 5.60 -5.40
N THR A 89 -11.60 6.56 -5.60
CA THR A 89 -11.84 7.76 -6.44
C THR A 89 -11.90 7.41 -7.93
N VAL A 90 -11.25 6.32 -8.33
CA VAL A 90 -11.23 5.82 -9.71
C VAL A 90 -12.55 5.08 -10.03
N PRO A 91 -13.15 5.26 -11.22
CA PRO A 91 -14.30 4.46 -11.63
C PRO A 91 -14.00 2.95 -11.67
N LYS A 92 -14.98 2.12 -11.28
CA LYS A 92 -14.80 0.67 -11.07
C LYS A 92 -14.19 -0.04 -12.28
N GLU A 93 -14.58 0.35 -13.48
CA GLU A 93 -14.11 -0.21 -14.74
C GLU A 93 -12.58 -0.13 -14.89
N TYR A 94 -11.96 0.98 -14.47
CA TYR A 94 -10.52 1.21 -14.66
C TYR A 94 -9.64 0.64 -13.55
N ARG A 95 -10.19 0.38 -12.35
CA ARG A 95 -9.41 -0.03 -11.16
C ARG A 95 -8.55 -1.26 -11.42
N ARG A 96 -9.17 -2.32 -11.96
CA ARG A 96 -8.49 -3.59 -12.24
C ARG A 96 -7.33 -3.41 -13.21
N TYR A 97 -7.52 -2.58 -14.24
CA TYR A 97 -6.50 -2.34 -15.25
C TYR A 97 -5.35 -1.50 -14.74
N ILE A 98 -5.63 -0.45 -13.95
CA ILE A 98 -4.58 0.36 -13.34
C ILE A 98 -3.71 -0.49 -12.42
N LEU A 99 -4.34 -1.31 -11.56
CA LEU A 99 -3.60 -2.23 -10.69
C LEU A 99 -2.81 -3.26 -11.48
N SER A 100 -3.43 -3.92 -12.47
CA SER A 100 -2.74 -4.90 -13.32
C SER A 100 -1.56 -4.27 -14.08
N ASN A 101 -1.71 -3.06 -14.62
CA ASN A 101 -0.63 -2.35 -15.29
C ASN A 101 0.52 -2.00 -14.33
N ILE A 102 0.21 -1.54 -13.11
CA ILE A 102 1.24 -1.20 -12.12
C ILE A 102 1.98 -2.44 -11.63
N ILE A 103 1.23 -3.51 -11.28
CA ILE A 103 1.77 -4.74 -10.68
C ILE A 103 2.46 -5.61 -11.75
N MET A 104 1.77 -5.91 -12.86
CA MET A 104 2.25 -6.83 -13.89
C MET A 104 3.11 -6.15 -14.97
N GLN A 105 3.22 -4.82 -14.95
CA GLN A 105 3.93 -4.03 -15.98
C GLN A 105 3.43 -4.28 -17.41
N ASN A 106 2.20 -4.77 -17.56
CA ASN A 106 1.62 -5.08 -18.87
C ASN A 106 1.41 -3.79 -19.68
N PRO A 107 1.79 -3.73 -20.98
CA PRO A 107 1.77 -2.51 -21.79
C PRO A 107 0.37 -1.94 -22.12
N GLY A 108 -0.70 -2.39 -21.45
CA GLY A 108 -2.04 -1.82 -21.60
C GLY A 108 -2.66 -2.02 -22.99
N THR A 109 -2.13 -2.95 -23.78
CA THR A 109 -2.55 -3.28 -25.15
C THR A 109 -4.00 -3.75 -25.25
N THR A 110 -4.61 -4.13 -24.13
CA THR A 110 -5.98 -4.66 -24.05
C THR A 110 -7.06 -3.57 -23.96
N PHE A 111 -6.72 -2.29 -23.86
CA PHE A 111 -7.73 -1.23 -23.73
C PHE A 111 -7.69 -0.21 -24.88
N PRO A 112 -8.83 0.05 -25.56
CA PRO A 112 -8.89 0.94 -26.71
C PRO A 112 -8.80 2.44 -26.34
N ASN A 113 -9.03 2.80 -25.07
CA ASN A 113 -9.18 4.19 -24.66
C ASN A 113 -7.98 4.70 -23.85
N ASN A 114 -7.38 5.82 -24.27
CA ASN A 114 -6.27 6.48 -23.57
C ASN A 114 -6.64 7.05 -22.19
N MET A 115 -7.94 7.12 -21.86
CA MET A 115 -8.46 7.70 -20.61
C MET A 115 -7.96 6.98 -19.35
N TRP A 116 -7.68 5.67 -19.40
CA TRP A 116 -7.16 4.93 -18.24
C TRP A 116 -5.81 5.47 -17.76
N ARG A 117 -4.99 6.03 -18.66
CA ARG A 117 -3.68 6.59 -18.31
C ARG A 117 -3.81 7.86 -17.46
N GLN A 118 -4.83 8.67 -17.72
CA GLN A 118 -5.15 9.85 -16.93
C GLN A 118 -5.64 9.46 -15.53
N TRP A 119 -6.50 8.43 -15.45
CA TRP A 119 -6.95 7.87 -14.19
C TRP A 119 -5.82 7.24 -13.38
N LYS A 120 -4.85 6.57 -14.04
CA LYS A 120 -3.63 6.09 -13.38
C LYS A 120 -2.83 7.23 -12.75
N GLN A 121 -2.66 8.34 -13.47
CA GLN A 121 -1.95 9.50 -12.93
C GLN A 121 -2.68 10.11 -11.73
N ARG A 122 -4.00 10.31 -11.83
CA ARG A 122 -4.84 10.79 -10.72
C ARG A 122 -4.76 9.86 -9.51
N PHE A 123 -4.86 8.55 -9.74
CA PHE A 123 -4.73 7.54 -8.70
C PHE A 123 -3.38 7.61 -7.97
N LEU A 124 -2.26 7.68 -8.69
CA LEU A 124 -0.93 7.76 -8.07
C LEU A 124 -0.73 9.08 -7.30
N PHE A 125 -1.33 10.16 -7.77
CA PHE A 125 -1.36 11.44 -7.06
C PHE A 125 -2.16 11.35 -5.76
N ASP A 126 -3.36 10.76 -5.80
CA ASP A 126 -4.19 10.54 -4.61
C ASP A 126 -3.49 9.61 -3.61
N VAL A 127 -2.75 8.59 -4.09
CA VAL A 127 -1.90 7.75 -3.23
C VAL A 127 -0.81 8.59 -2.56
N ALA A 128 -0.10 9.45 -3.31
CA ALA A 128 0.94 10.31 -2.74
C ALA A 128 0.37 11.22 -1.65
N LYS A 129 -0.79 11.82 -1.90
CA LYS A 129 -1.49 12.68 -0.96
C LYS A 129 -1.92 11.93 0.30
N ASN A 130 -2.52 10.76 0.14
CA ASN A 130 -2.99 9.96 1.27
C ASN A 130 -1.85 9.38 2.11
N LEU A 131 -0.68 9.16 1.50
CA LEU A 131 0.54 8.71 2.19
C LEU A 131 1.39 9.87 2.73
N SER A 132 0.93 11.12 2.60
CA SER A 132 1.65 12.33 3.04
C SER A 132 3.07 12.42 2.45
N LEU A 133 3.23 12.05 1.18
CA LEU A 133 4.49 12.14 0.42
C LEU A 133 4.65 13.49 -0.31
N MET A 134 3.67 14.39 -0.19
CA MET A 134 3.61 15.72 -0.80
C MET A 134 3.44 16.80 0.26
#